data_AF-A0A370I847-F1
#
_entry.id   AF-A0A370I847-F1
#
_cell.length_a   1.000
_cell.length_b   1.000
_cell.length_c   1.000
_cell.angle_alpha   90.00
_cell.angle_beta   90.00
_cell.angle_gamma   90.00
#
_symmetry.space_group_name_H-M   'P 1'
#
loop_
_entity.id
_entity.type
_entity.pdbx_description
1 polymer ?
#
loop_
_entity_poly.entity_id
_entity_poly.type
_entity_poly.pdbx_seq_one_letter_code
_entity_poly.pdbx_strand_id
1 'polypeptide(L)'
;MFLLGSALLEVSARKTLNRLHKTHGVPALAAAREVPAVSAALDQHAAAVRDILEQGVENSAAVPGSVLLAGYARGLIEHSGREALRAPRDWSHADWLQLRLAGVCLLANEKP
;
A
#
# COMPACT_ATOMS: atom_id res chain seq x y z
N MET A 1 15.93 12.82 -22.77
CA MET A 1 15.58 13.53 -21.51
C MET A 1 14.41 12.85 -20.77
N PHE A 2 14.41 11.51 -20.67
CA PHE A 2 13.33 10.72 -20.05
C PHE A 2 13.71 10.10 -18.68
N LEU A 3 15.01 9.90 -18.43
CA LEU A 3 15.52 9.23 -17.22
C LEU A 3 15.33 10.05 -15.92
N LEU A 4 15.31 11.37 -16.01
CA LEU A 4 15.08 12.24 -14.85
C LEU A 4 13.62 12.18 -14.38
N GLY A 5 12.67 12.02 -15.31
CA GLY A 5 11.24 11.91 -14.99
C GLY A 5 10.92 10.63 -14.22
N SER A 6 11.45 9.49 -14.66
CA SER A 6 11.25 8.21 -13.97
C SER A 6 11.90 8.20 -12.57
N ALA A 7 13.12 8.71 -12.44
CA ALA A 7 13.80 8.80 -11.15
C ALA A 7 13.04 9.66 -10.13
N LEU A 8 12.46 10.79 -10.55
CA LEU A 8 11.64 11.64 -9.68
C LEU A 8 10.35 10.95 -9.25
N LEU A 9 9.71 10.19 -10.13
CA LEU A 9 8.51 9.41 -9.81
C LEU A 9 8.82 8.34 -8.77
N GLU A 10 9.93 7.62 -8.90
CA GLU A 10 10.37 6.61 -7.94
C GLU A 10 10.70 7.20 -6.57
N VAL A 11 11.40 8.34 -6.52
CA VAL A 11 11.67 9.05 -5.25
C VAL A 11 10.38 9.49 -4.57
N SER A 12 9.45 10.08 -5.33
CA SER A 12 8.13 10.49 -4.83
C SER A 12 7.31 9.29 -4.33
N ALA A 13 7.35 8.18 -5.07
CA ALA A 13 6.70 6.92 -4.71
C ALA A 13 7.27 6.38 -3.40
N ARG A 14 8.60 6.28 -3.27
CA ARG A 14 9.27 5.83 -2.06
C ARG A 14 8.92 6.71 -0.86
N LYS A 15 8.91 8.02 -1.02
CA LYS A 15 8.50 8.96 0.04
C LYS A 15 7.06 8.71 0.49
N THR A 16 6.15 8.49 -0.46
CA THR A 16 4.73 8.20 -0.18
C THR A 16 4.58 6.88 0.58
N LEU A 17 5.20 5.81 0.08
CA LEU A 17 5.14 4.48 0.68
C LEU A 17 5.80 4.45 2.06
N ASN A 18 6.93 5.13 2.26
CA ASN A 18 7.59 5.23 3.56
C ASN A 18 6.71 5.93 4.60
N ARG A 19 6.00 6.99 4.21
CA ARG A 19 5.06 7.67 5.11
C ARG A 19 3.88 6.76 5.46
N LEU A 20 3.32 6.06 4.48
CA LEU A 20 2.22 5.14 4.69
C LEU A 20 2.64 3.95 5.56
N HIS A 21 3.86 3.43 5.34
CA HIS A 21 4.39 2.34 6.14
C HIS A 21 4.53 2.73 7.61
N LYS A 22 4.99 3.95 7.91
CA LYS A 22 5.06 4.43 9.31
C LYS A 22 3.68 4.51 9.98
N THR A 23 2.65 4.94 9.26
CA THR A 23 1.32 5.17 9.87
C THR A 23 0.41 3.96 9.83
N HIS A 24 0.49 3.11 8.81
CA HIS A 24 -0.39 1.96 8.60
C HIS A 24 0.39 0.65 8.61
N GLY A 25 1.49 0.55 7.85
CA GLY A 25 2.23 -0.71 7.71
C GLY A 25 2.84 -1.24 9.01
N VAL A 26 3.60 -0.42 9.74
CA VAL A 26 4.23 -0.78 11.02
C VAL A 26 3.21 -1.20 12.08
N PRO A 27 2.16 -0.41 12.40
CA PRO A 27 1.21 -0.82 13.42
C PRO A 27 0.35 -2.01 12.99
N ALA A 28 -0.01 -2.14 11.71
CA ALA A 28 -0.71 -3.33 11.21
C ALA A 28 0.13 -4.60 11.34
N LEU A 29 1.41 -4.53 10.96
CA LEU A 29 2.35 -5.65 11.11
C LEU A 29 2.59 -6.02 12.57
N ALA A 30 2.65 -5.03 13.47
CA ALA A 30 2.74 -5.29 14.90
C ALA A 30 1.49 -6.04 15.39
N ALA A 31 0.30 -5.62 15.01
CA ALA A 31 -0.94 -6.31 15.36
C ALA A 31 -1.04 -7.71 14.75
N ALA A 32 -0.60 -7.90 13.50
CA ALA A 32 -0.62 -9.19 12.80
C ALA A 32 0.23 -10.27 13.48
N ARG A 33 1.28 -9.87 14.22
CA ARG A 33 2.10 -10.79 15.03
C ARG A 33 1.35 -11.35 16.23
N GLU A 34 0.42 -10.57 16.77
CA GLU A 34 -0.36 -10.92 17.97
C GLU A 34 -1.74 -11.52 17.62
N VAL A 35 -2.30 -11.13 16.48
CA VAL A 35 -3.67 -11.49 16.07
C VAL A 35 -3.64 -12.15 14.68
N PRO A 36 -3.72 -13.49 14.59
CA PRO A 36 -3.65 -14.22 13.32
C PRO A 36 -4.70 -13.79 12.28
N ALA A 37 -5.90 -13.38 12.74
CA ALA A 37 -6.94 -12.87 11.86
C ALA A 37 -6.53 -11.58 11.14
N VAL A 38 -5.76 -10.71 11.80
CA VAL A 38 -5.20 -9.49 11.17
C VAL A 38 -4.16 -9.88 10.12
N SER A 39 -3.30 -10.87 10.39
CA SER A 39 -2.35 -11.37 9.39
C SER A 39 -3.07 -11.87 8.13
N ALA A 40 -4.08 -12.73 8.29
CA ALA A 40 -4.86 -13.26 7.18
C ALA A 40 -5.56 -12.16 6.37
N ALA A 41 -6.14 -11.17 7.05
CA ALA A 41 -6.77 -10.04 6.40
C ALA A 41 -5.75 -9.22 5.58
N LEU A 42 -4.58 -8.93 6.15
CA LEU A 42 -3.54 -8.20 5.44
C LEU A 42 -3.05 -8.96 4.20
N ASP A 43 -2.85 -10.27 4.29
CA ASP A 43 -2.44 -11.12 3.17
C ASP A 43 -3.50 -11.10 2.05
N GLN A 44 -4.78 -11.22 2.40
CA GLN A 44 -5.89 -11.12 1.44
C GLN A 44 -5.91 -9.76 0.73
N HIS A 45 -5.75 -8.68 1.48
CA HIS A 45 -5.73 -7.33 0.91
C HIS A 45 -4.50 -7.09 0.03
N ALA A 46 -3.33 -7.60 0.43
CA ALA A 46 -2.11 -7.55 -0.37
C ALA A 46 -2.26 -8.35 -1.68
N ALA A 47 -2.79 -9.57 -1.63
CA ALA A 47 -3.09 -10.37 -2.82
C ALA A 47 -4.01 -9.62 -3.79
N ALA A 48 -5.11 -9.06 -3.28
CA ALA A 48 -6.02 -8.32 -4.13
C ALA A 48 -5.43 -7.02 -4.70
N VAL A 49 -4.44 -6.38 -4.05
CA VAL A 49 -3.70 -5.25 -4.67
C VAL A 49 -2.79 -5.75 -5.79
N ARG A 50 -2.08 -6.86 -5.57
CA ARG A 50 -1.22 -7.47 -6.59
C ARG A 50 -2.02 -7.80 -7.85
N ASP A 51 -3.17 -8.47 -7.70
CA ASP A 51 -4.04 -8.84 -8.82
C ASP A 51 -4.53 -7.60 -9.60
N ILE A 52 -4.95 -6.54 -8.90
CA ILE A 52 -5.36 -5.28 -9.53
C ILE A 52 -4.23 -4.64 -10.31
N LEU A 53 -3.00 -4.64 -9.78
CA LEU A 53 -1.86 -4.02 -10.46
C LEU A 53 -1.38 -4.85 -11.65
N GLU A 54 -1.42 -6.17 -11.55
CA GLU A 54 -1.01 -7.08 -12.62
C GLU A 54 -2.01 -7.08 -13.77
N GLN A 55 -3.32 -7.08 -13.48
CA GLN A 55 -4.37 -7.27 -14.49
C GLN A 55 -5.11 -5.99 -14.86
N GLY A 56 -5.19 -5.01 -13.95
CA GLY A 56 -6.01 -3.81 -14.09
C GLY A 56 -5.27 -2.57 -14.58
N VAL A 57 -3.95 -2.64 -14.77
CA VAL A 57 -3.14 -1.50 -15.23
C VAL A 57 -2.46 -1.86 -16.54
N GLU A 58 -2.87 -1.19 -17.62
CA GLU A 58 -2.25 -1.36 -18.94
C GLU A 58 -0.76 -1.00 -18.88
N ASN A 59 0.09 -1.83 -19.48
CA ASN A 59 1.55 -1.68 -19.47
C ASN A 59 2.19 -1.64 -18.05
N SER A 60 1.57 -2.28 -17.05
CA SER A 60 2.11 -2.37 -15.67
C SER A 60 3.56 -2.87 -15.62
N ALA A 61 3.93 -3.82 -16.46
CA ALA A 61 5.29 -4.38 -16.55
C ALA A 61 6.38 -3.35 -16.92
N ALA A 62 6.02 -2.22 -17.54
CA ALA A 62 6.96 -1.17 -17.92
C ALA A 62 7.17 -0.12 -16.81
N VAL A 63 6.42 -0.19 -15.71
CA VAL A 63 6.43 0.79 -14.63
C VAL A 63 7.02 0.16 -13.37
N PRO A 64 7.96 0.83 -12.67
CA PRO A 64 8.48 0.31 -11.40
C PRO A 64 7.34 0.02 -10.41
N GLY A 65 7.33 -1.16 -9.79
CA GLY A 65 6.25 -1.58 -8.90
C GLY A 65 6.00 -0.62 -7.73
N SER A 66 7.04 0.06 -7.23
CA SER A 66 6.90 1.11 -6.22
C SER A 66 6.04 2.30 -6.71
N VAL A 67 6.17 2.68 -7.98
CA VAL A 67 5.39 3.76 -8.60
C VAL A 67 3.94 3.34 -8.76
N LEU A 68 3.68 2.09 -9.19
CA LEU A 68 2.33 1.53 -9.28
C LEU A 68 1.64 1.48 -7.91
N LEU A 69 2.30 0.93 -6.89
CA LEU A 69 1.79 0.86 -5.52
C LEU A 69 1.51 2.24 -4.93
N ALA A 70 2.42 3.20 -5.14
CA ALA A 70 2.21 4.58 -4.68
C ALA A 70 1.06 5.27 -5.43
N GLY A 71 0.91 5.00 -6.73
CA GLY A 71 -0.23 5.47 -7.54
C GLY A 71 -1.55 4.94 -7.02
N TYR A 72 -1.64 3.63 -6.80
CA TYR A 72 -2.83 2.98 -6.26
C TYR A 72 -3.20 3.52 -4.86
N ALA A 73 -2.23 3.62 -3.95
CA ALA A 73 -2.46 4.20 -2.63
C ALA A 73 -2.97 5.65 -2.70
N ARG A 74 -2.38 6.49 -3.57
CA ARG A 74 -2.87 7.87 -3.77
C ARG A 74 -4.31 7.88 -4.27
N GLY A 75 -4.64 7.05 -5.26
CA GLY A 75 -6.01 6.93 -5.78
C GLY A 75 -7.02 6.58 -4.69
N LEU A 76 -6.70 5.60 -3.83
CA LEU A 76 -7.54 5.25 -2.69
C LEU A 76 -7.72 6.43 -1.72
N ILE A 77 -6.63 7.11 -1.38
CA ILE A 77 -6.61 8.24 -0.45
C ILE A 77 -7.46 9.40 -0.96
N GLU A 78 -7.38 9.69 -2.26
CA GLU A 78 -8.13 10.77 -2.91
C GLU A 78 -9.64 10.47 -2.92
N HIS A 79 -10.04 9.22 -3.10
CA HIS A 79 -11.45 8.81 -3.16
C HIS A 79 -12.14 8.70 -1.78
N SER A 80 -11.39 8.55 -0.69
CA SER A 80 -11.94 8.15 0.61
C SER A 80 -12.04 9.28 1.65
N GLY A 81 -11.54 10.48 1.33
CA GLY A 81 -11.60 11.64 2.23
C GLY A 81 -10.65 11.53 3.44
N ARG A 82 -10.39 12.66 4.12
CA ARG A 82 -9.30 12.76 5.12
C ARG A 82 -9.51 11.94 6.39
N GLU A 83 -10.75 11.69 6.79
CA GLU A 83 -11.09 10.93 8.00
C GLU A 83 -10.70 9.45 7.88
N ALA A 84 -10.91 8.86 6.70
CA ALA A 84 -10.64 7.46 6.43
C ALA A 84 -9.14 7.12 6.41
N LEU A 85 -8.27 8.14 6.43
CA LEU A 85 -6.81 8.03 6.44
C LEU A 85 -6.20 7.82 7.83
N ARG A 86 -7.02 7.90 8.88
CA ARG A 86 -6.53 7.67 10.24
C ARG A 86 -6.33 6.18 10.43
N ALA A 87 -5.11 5.81 10.83
CA ALA A 87 -4.82 4.45 11.25
C ALA A 87 -5.71 4.09 12.45
N PRO A 88 -6.29 2.88 12.47
CA PRO A 88 -7.15 2.44 13.56
C PRO A 88 -6.31 2.28 14.83
N ARG A 89 -6.95 2.50 15.98
CA ARG A 89 -6.33 2.21 17.29
C ARG A 89 -6.22 0.71 17.55
N ASP A 90 -7.19 -0.05 17.04
CA ASP A 90 -7.23 -1.50 17.09
C ASP A 90 -7.38 -2.06 15.68
N TRP A 91 -6.35 -2.78 15.23
CA TRP A 91 -6.29 -3.36 13.89
C TRP A 91 -7.19 -4.58 13.72
N SER A 92 -7.65 -5.18 14.82
CA SER A 92 -8.62 -6.29 14.79
C SER A 92 -9.98 -5.84 14.26
N HIS A 93 -10.26 -4.55 14.35
CA HIS A 93 -11.48 -3.89 13.86
C HIS A 93 -11.17 -2.89 12.74
N ALA A 94 -10.04 -3.05 12.04
CA ALA A 94 -9.67 -2.18 10.93
C ALA A 94 -10.67 -2.33 9.78
N ASP A 95 -11.09 -1.19 9.23
CA ASP A 95 -11.94 -1.12 8.05
C ASP A 95 -11.15 -1.46 6.78
N TRP A 96 -11.90 -1.76 5.72
CA TRP A 96 -11.39 -2.16 4.41
C TRP A 96 -10.26 -1.25 3.90
N LEU A 97 -10.38 0.08 4.02
CA LEU A 97 -9.38 1.01 3.51
C LEU A 97 -8.07 0.92 4.29
N GLN A 98 -8.14 0.81 5.61
CA GLN A 98 -6.96 0.76 6.47
C GLN A 98 -6.17 -0.53 6.22
N LEU A 99 -6.89 -1.66 6.10
CA LEU A 99 -6.33 -2.95 5.70
C LEU A 99 -5.75 -2.89 4.27
N ARG A 100 -6.43 -2.23 3.34
CA ARG A 100 -5.96 -2.06 1.96
C ARG A 100 -4.65 -1.27 1.89
N LEU A 101 -4.57 -0.15 2.62
CA LEU A 101 -3.37 0.68 2.69
C LEU A 101 -2.21 -0.04 3.41
N ALA A 102 -2.49 -0.82 4.46
CA ALA A 102 -1.49 -1.67 5.10
C ALA A 102 -1.00 -2.79 4.16
N GLY A 103 -1.89 -3.42 3.39
CA GLY A 103 -1.55 -4.40 2.35
C GLY A 103 -0.62 -3.83 1.28
N VAL A 104 -0.83 -2.57 0.84
CA VAL A 104 0.12 -1.87 -0.04
C VAL A 104 1.51 -1.76 0.59
N CYS A 105 1.58 -1.48 1.89
CA CYS A 105 2.86 -1.42 2.60
C CYS A 105 3.56 -2.78 2.75
N LEU A 106 2.81 -3.88 2.82
CA LEU A 106 3.40 -5.22 2.78
C LEU A 106 4.12 -5.44 1.45
N LEU A 107 3.40 -5.26 0.34
CA LEU A 107 3.95 -5.42 -1.02
C LEU A 107 5.16 -4.51 -1.27
N ALA A 108 5.12 -3.26 -0.78
CA ALA A 108 6.21 -2.31 -0.96
C ALA A 108 7.52 -2.69 -0.22
N ASN A 109 7.42 -3.59 0.77
CA ASN A 109 8.54 -4.07 1.58
C ASN A 109 8.91 -5.54 1.30
N GLU A 110 8.12 -6.25 0.48
CA GLU A 110 8.54 -7.53 -0.08
C GLU A 110 9.83 -7.33 -0.85
N LYS A 111 10.82 -8.20 -0.63
CA LYS A 111 12.04 -8.21 -1.44
C LYS A 111 11.66 -8.73 -2.83
N PRO A 112 12.14 -8.10 -3.92
CA PRO A 112 11.92 -8.58 -5.28
C PRO A 112 12.55 -9.96 -5.49
#